data_AF-A0A6N9BWW2-F1
#
_entry.id   AF-A0A6N9BWW2-F1
#
_cell.length_a   1.000
_cell.length_b   1.000
_cell.length_c   1.000
_cell.angle_alpha   90.00
_cell.angle_beta   90.00
_cell.angle_gamma   90.00
#
_symmetry.space_group_name_H-M   'P 1'
#
loop_
_entity.id
_entity.type
_entity.pdbx_description
1 polymer ?
#
loop_
_entity_poly.entity_id
_entity_poly.type
_entity_poly.pdbx_seq_one_letter_code
_entity_poly.pdbx_strand_id
1 'polypeptide(L)'
;MSDLPASADASAPEPEAVRGLQARLQRLAASRHRISVQLYAGIGVAVSFTLIASLVALWSFNRLSDAQDRVNRHSVPGMAAAFGVARQGAALVAAAPRLTAAANREEFGVVAGELDREEAVFQGRLSELMRQGEQHVGVRARADALIANVEALQGSVAQGFDLADRGAEVRAELNDLQARLTDVLVPIIDDQLFYAVTGYRTLGAPARPREARFVEEEFGLYRRLAGLRTESNVAAQLLTNIFNLPDRALLEAMRDRFQASAGSMERHLSALGNLDARERLAPMVARLTELGIGGGGGFELRTAELEGLERQERLLAENRALANDLALEVEGLVSEARESAGAATQASADAILTGQNLLLALNGISIVGAILIAWLFVGRVLLRRLDRLSERMRAMAGG
;
A
#
# COMPACT_ATOMS: atom_id res chain seq x y z
N MET A 1 -59.06 -30.10 -104.94
CA MET A 1 -58.50 -28.92 -104.26
C MET A 1 -57.39 -29.44 -103.35
N SER A 2 -56.14 -29.19 -103.79
CA SER A 2 -54.85 -29.10 -103.04
C SER A 2 -54.33 -30.24 -102.14
N ASP A 3 -53.35 -30.98 -102.70
CA ASP A 3 -51.95 -31.24 -102.29
C ASP A 3 -51.49 -31.90 -100.94
N LEU A 4 -50.53 -32.83 -101.12
CA LEU A 4 -49.60 -33.59 -100.23
C LEU A 4 -48.63 -32.72 -99.36
N PRO A 5 -47.64 -33.24 -98.55
CA PRO A 5 -47.25 -34.61 -98.10
C PRO A 5 -46.81 -34.75 -96.58
N ALA A 6 -46.25 -35.93 -96.24
CA ALA A 6 -45.73 -36.49 -94.97
C ALA A 6 -44.68 -35.71 -94.13
N SER A 7 -44.52 -36.09 -92.84
CA SER A 7 -43.28 -35.92 -92.03
C SER A 7 -43.26 -36.78 -90.75
N ALA A 8 -42.09 -36.84 -90.10
CA ALA A 8 -41.51 -37.94 -89.33
C ALA A 8 -41.43 -37.75 -87.79
N ASP A 9 -40.97 -38.83 -87.14
CA ASP A 9 -40.44 -39.04 -85.79
C ASP A 9 -39.66 -37.85 -85.14
N ALA A 10 -39.85 -37.63 -83.83
CA ALA A 10 -38.93 -36.90 -82.94
C ALA A 10 -39.31 -37.00 -81.45
N SER A 11 -38.73 -37.94 -80.71
CA SER A 11 -38.64 -37.91 -79.24
C SER A 11 -37.44 -37.04 -78.78
N ALA A 12 -37.69 -36.02 -77.96
CA ALA A 12 -36.70 -35.05 -77.48
C ALA A 12 -35.69 -35.62 -76.43
N PRO A 13 -34.44 -35.10 -76.35
CA PRO A 13 -33.43 -35.60 -75.41
C PRO A 13 -33.37 -34.84 -74.06
N GLU A 14 -33.10 -35.57 -72.97
CA GLU A 14 -32.83 -35.06 -71.61
C GLU A 14 -31.43 -34.39 -71.44
N PRO A 15 -31.27 -33.43 -70.51
CA PRO A 15 -30.07 -32.58 -70.38
C PRO A 15 -28.82 -33.28 -69.78
N GLU A 16 -27.65 -32.97 -70.35
CA GLU A 16 -26.35 -33.63 -70.14
C GLU A 16 -25.76 -33.55 -68.71
N ALA A 17 -26.17 -32.58 -67.89
CA ALA A 17 -25.68 -32.42 -66.53
C ALA A 17 -26.08 -33.59 -65.60
N VAL A 18 -27.25 -34.20 -65.85
CA VAL A 18 -27.74 -35.37 -65.11
C VAL A 18 -26.94 -36.62 -65.47
N ARG A 19 -26.54 -36.76 -66.75
CA ARG A 19 -25.69 -37.89 -67.21
C ARG A 19 -24.30 -37.84 -66.60
N GLY A 20 -23.71 -36.66 -66.40
CA GLY A 20 -22.38 -36.52 -65.80
C GLY A 20 -22.33 -36.95 -64.33
N LEU A 21 -23.34 -36.56 -63.54
CA LEU A 21 -23.46 -36.95 -62.14
C LEU A 21 -23.83 -38.43 -62.00
N GLN A 22 -24.77 -38.93 -62.83
CA GLN A 22 -25.13 -40.35 -62.88
C GLN A 22 -23.97 -41.22 -63.32
N ALA A 23 -23.15 -40.82 -64.31
CA ALA A 23 -21.98 -41.59 -64.75
C ALA A 23 -20.86 -41.62 -63.69
N ARG A 24 -20.64 -40.54 -62.92
CA ARG A 24 -19.71 -40.56 -61.78
C ARG A 24 -20.21 -41.43 -60.64
N LEU A 25 -21.51 -41.37 -60.31
CA LEU A 25 -22.13 -42.23 -59.30
C LEU A 25 -22.16 -43.71 -59.74
N GLN A 26 -22.41 -43.98 -61.02
CA GLN A 26 -22.36 -45.34 -61.59
C GLN A 26 -20.94 -45.90 -61.67
N ARG A 27 -19.92 -45.09 -61.95
CA ARG A 27 -18.51 -45.52 -61.89
C ARG A 27 -18.05 -45.80 -60.46
N LEU A 28 -18.54 -45.04 -59.48
CA LEU A 28 -18.35 -45.32 -58.06
C LEU A 28 -19.12 -46.58 -57.61
N ALA A 29 -20.29 -46.86 -58.18
CA ALA A 29 -21.06 -48.08 -57.89
C ALA A 29 -20.50 -49.34 -58.60
N ALA A 30 -19.94 -49.21 -59.81
CA ALA A 30 -19.31 -50.31 -60.53
C ALA A 30 -17.93 -50.68 -59.95
N SER A 31 -17.22 -49.73 -59.33
CA SER A 31 -15.95 -50.00 -58.63
C SER A 31 -16.15 -50.67 -57.26
N ARG A 32 -17.37 -50.68 -56.68
CA ARG A 32 -17.71 -51.42 -55.44
C ARG A 32 -17.48 -52.94 -55.53
N HIS A 33 -17.27 -53.49 -56.73
CA HIS A 33 -17.15 -54.93 -56.96
C HIS A 33 -15.71 -55.44 -57.10
N ARG A 34 -14.69 -54.56 -57.08
CA ARG A 34 -13.27 -54.95 -57.05
C ARG A 34 -12.82 -55.09 -55.59
N ILE A 35 -12.23 -56.24 -55.26
CA ILE A 35 -11.76 -56.59 -53.90
C ILE A 35 -10.82 -55.51 -53.35
N SER A 36 -10.01 -54.87 -54.22
CA SER A 36 -9.10 -53.78 -53.85
C SER A 36 -9.84 -52.55 -53.32
N VAL A 37 -10.92 -52.11 -53.96
CA VAL A 37 -11.70 -50.93 -53.54
C VAL A 37 -12.38 -51.19 -52.19
N GLN A 38 -12.84 -52.43 -51.95
CA GLN A 38 -13.44 -52.81 -50.68
C GLN A 38 -12.42 -52.89 -49.53
N LEU A 39 -11.21 -53.38 -49.79
CA LEU A 39 -10.12 -53.42 -48.81
C LEU A 39 -9.63 -52.00 -48.46
N TYR A 40 -9.41 -51.15 -49.46
CA TYR A 40 -9.02 -49.75 -49.24
C TYR A 40 -10.11 -48.94 -48.54
N ALA A 41 -11.40 -49.23 -48.76
CA ALA A 41 -12.48 -48.60 -48.03
C ALA A 41 -12.49 -48.97 -46.53
N GLY A 42 -12.27 -50.24 -46.19
CA GLY A 42 -12.17 -50.68 -44.79
C GLY A 42 -10.99 -50.06 -44.05
N ILE A 43 -9.82 -50.03 -44.68
CA ILE A 43 -8.62 -49.37 -44.13
C ILE A 43 -8.85 -47.85 -44.01
N GLY A 44 -9.47 -47.23 -45.02
CA GLY A 44 -9.78 -45.80 -45.01
C GLY A 44 -10.69 -45.39 -43.85
N VAL A 45 -11.70 -46.19 -43.52
CA VAL A 45 -12.57 -45.95 -42.36
C VAL A 45 -11.80 -46.05 -41.05
N ALA A 46 -10.94 -47.06 -40.89
CA ALA A 46 -10.12 -47.22 -39.69
C ALA A 46 -9.16 -46.04 -39.49
N VAL A 47 -8.44 -45.63 -40.55
CA VAL A 47 -7.51 -44.48 -40.52
C VAL A 47 -8.25 -43.17 -40.22
N SER A 48 -9.45 -42.98 -40.77
CA SER A 48 -10.28 -41.80 -40.51
C SER A 48 -10.68 -41.71 -39.04
N PHE A 49 -11.03 -42.84 -38.43
CA PHE A 49 -11.34 -42.92 -36.99
C PHE A 49 -10.13 -42.54 -36.13
N THR A 50 -8.95 -43.03 -36.48
CA THR A 50 -7.71 -42.69 -35.76
C THR A 50 -7.38 -41.20 -35.87
N LEU A 51 -7.60 -40.60 -37.05
CA LEU A 51 -7.41 -39.15 -37.25
C LEU A 51 -8.38 -38.32 -36.41
N ILE A 52 -9.67 -38.70 -36.38
CA ILE A 52 -10.67 -38.03 -35.55
C ILE A 52 -10.35 -38.18 -34.06
N ALA A 53 -9.93 -39.38 -33.62
CA ALA A 53 -9.49 -39.62 -32.25
C ALA A 53 -8.32 -38.72 -31.85
N SER A 54 -7.30 -38.61 -32.71
CA SER A 54 -6.16 -37.70 -32.48
C SER A 54 -6.59 -36.23 -32.42
N LEU A 55 -7.53 -35.81 -33.25
CA LEU A 55 -8.01 -34.43 -33.27
C LEU A 55 -8.78 -34.07 -31.98
N VAL A 56 -9.63 -34.99 -31.51
CA VAL A 56 -10.35 -34.86 -30.24
C VAL A 56 -9.38 -34.87 -29.06
N ALA A 57 -8.36 -35.73 -29.11
CA ALA A 57 -7.30 -35.76 -28.09
C ALA A 57 -6.54 -34.42 -28.03
N LEU A 58 -6.14 -33.85 -29.17
CA LEU A 58 -5.46 -32.56 -29.24
C LEU A 58 -6.32 -31.40 -28.71
N TRP A 59 -7.61 -31.38 -29.06
CA TRP A 59 -8.55 -30.35 -28.57
C TRP A 59 -8.73 -30.43 -27.05
N SER A 60 -8.86 -31.65 -26.50
CA SER A 60 -8.95 -31.88 -25.05
C SER A 60 -7.64 -31.52 -24.34
N PHE A 61 -6.48 -31.80 -24.94
CA PHE A 61 -5.18 -31.53 -24.33
C PHE A 61 -4.88 -30.03 -24.27
N ASN A 62 -5.23 -29.28 -25.31
CA ASN A 62 -5.04 -27.82 -25.33
C ASN A 62 -5.90 -27.12 -24.28
N ARG A 63 -7.16 -27.53 -24.09
CA ARG A 63 -8.02 -26.97 -23.04
C ARG A 63 -7.55 -27.32 -21.62
N LEU A 64 -7.01 -28.53 -21.43
CA LEU A 64 -6.43 -28.93 -20.14
C LEU A 64 -5.16 -28.12 -19.85
N SER A 65 -4.34 -27.86 -20.87
CA SER A 65 -3.12 -27.05 -20.76
C SER A 65 -3.43 -25.59 -20.39
N ASP A 66 -4.45 -24.97 -21.01
CA ASP A 66 -4.85 -23.58 -20.73
C ASP A 66 -5.36 -23.37 -19.30
N ALA A 67 -5.90 -24.41 -18.67
CA ALA A 67 -6.40 -24.33 -17.31
C ALA A 67 -5.33 -24.67 -16.27
N GLN A 68 -4.45 -25.64 -16.56
CA GLN A 68 -3.25 -25.87 -15.75
C GLN A 68 -2.30 -24.67 -15.78
N ASP A 69 -2.15 -23.99 -16.92
CA ASP A 69 -1.29 -22.80 -17.01
C ASP A 69 -1.83 -21.62 -16.19
N ARG A 70 -3.15 -21.38 -16.17
CA ARG A 70 -3.76 -20.31 -15.35
C ARG A 70 -3.57 -20.52 -13.85
N VAL A 71 -3.72 -21.76 -13.38
CA VAL A 71 -3.56 -22.10 -11.95
C VAL A 71 -2.09 -22.08 -11.55
N ASN A 72 -1.20 -22.66 -12.37
CA ASN A 72 0.18 -22.90 -11.99
C ASN A 72 1.14 -21.73 -12.31
N ARG A 73 0.84 -20.90 -13.33
CA ARG A 73 1.71 -19.77 -13.72
C ARG A 73 1.24 -18.40 -13.24
N HIS A 74 -0.03 -18.19 -12.88
CA HIS A 74 -0.55 -16.83 -12.61
C HIS A 74 -1.21 -16.70 -11.22
N SER A 75 -2.04 -17.66 -10.81
CA SER A 75 -2.88 -17.48 -9.62
C SER A 75 -2.13 -17.68 -8.29
N VAL A 76 -1.32 -18.75 -8.17
CA VAL A 76 -0.64 -19.10 -6.90
C VAL A 76 0.54 -18.17 -6.56
N PRO A 77 1.46 -17.87 -7.49
CA PRO A 77 2.56 -16.93 -7.22
C PRO A 77 2.08 -15.51 -6.89
N GLY A 78 1.01 -15.03 -7.55
CA GLY A 78 0.42 -13.71 -7.30
C GLY A 78 -0.18 -13.56 -5.91
N MET A 79 -0.90 -14.59 -5.42
CA MET A 79 -1.39 -14.61 -4.04
C MET A 79 -0.23 -14.56 -3.03
N ALA A 80 0.84 -15.32 -3.25
CA ALA A 80 2.01 -15.31 -2.37
C ALA A 80 2.74 -13.95 -2.36
N ALA A 81 2.83 -13.29 -3.51
CA ALA A 81 3.41 -11.95 -3.61
C ALA A 81 2.56 -10.91 -2.85
N ALA A 82 1.23 -10.94 -3.02
CA ALA A 82 0.30 -10.05 -2.33
C ALA A 82 0.34 -10.23 -0.81
N PHE A 83 0.31 -11.46 -0.30
CA PHE A 83 0.53 -11.74 1.13
C PHE A 83 1.91 -11.26 1.61
N GLY A 84 2.92 -11.41 0.76
CA GLY A 84 4.27 -10.92 1.03
C GLY A 84 4.34 -9.40 1.24
N VAL A 85 3.52 -8.63 0.51
CA VAL A 85 3.35 -7.18 0.67
C VAL A 85 2.63 -6.87 1.99
N ALA A 86 1.45 -7.43 2.23
CA ALA A 86 0.69 -7.17 3.46
C ALA A 86 1.48 -7.52 4.73
N ARG A 87 2.18 -8.65 4.75
CA ARG A 87 3.04 -9.07 5.87
C ARG A 87 4.17 -8.07 6.13
N GLN A 88 4.82 -7.58 5.07
CA GLN A 88 5.92 -6.63 5.22
C GLN A 88 5.40 -5.25 5.65
N GLY A 89 4.24 -4.82 5.15
CA GLY A 89 3.57 -3.60 5.64
C GLY A 89 3.22 -3.68 7.12
N ALA A 90 2.73 -4.83 7.59
CA ALA A 90 2.48 -5.06 9.02
C ALA A 90 3.77 -5.01 9.87
N ALA A 91 4.91 -5.50 9.34
CA ALA A 91 6.20 -5.39 10.01
C ALA A 91 6.65 -3.93 10.16
N LEU A 92 6.52 -3.13 9.09
CA LEU A 92 6.84 -1.70 9.09
C LEU A 92 6.03 -0.94 10.17
N VAL A 93 4.73 -1.22 10.26
CA VAL A 93 3.84 -0.64 11.29
C VAL A 93 4.19 -1.11 12.69
N ALA A 94 4.60 -2.38 12.87
CA ALA A 94 5.02 -2.90 14.16
C ALA A 94 6.35 -2.30 14.63
N ALA A 95 7.23 -1.91 13.70
CA ALA A 95 8.50 -1.25 14.00
C ALA A 95 8.36 0.26 14.25
N ALA A 96 7.36 0.93 13.64
CA ALA A 96 7.18 2.38 13.72
C ALA A 96 7.16 2.98 15.16
N PRO A 97 6.53 2.36 16.19
CA PRO A 97 6.57 2.88 17.56
C PRO A 97 7.98 2.99 18.16
N ARG A 98 8.96 2.24 17.63
CA ARG A 98 10.37 2.34 18.08
C ARG A 98 10.97 3.70 17.75
N LEU A 99 10.51 4.38 16.69
CA LEU A 99 10.95 5.74 16.36
C LEU A 99 10.62 6.72 17.48
N THR A 100 9.38 6.68 17.98
CA THR A 100 8.89 7.57 19.06
C THR A 100 9.47 7.19 20.43
N ALA A 101 9.96 5.97 20.59
CA ALA A 101 10.56 5.49 21.83
C ALA A 101 12.07 5.81 21.94
N ALA A 102 12.71 6.24 20.85
CA ALA A 102 14.14 6.55 20.84
C ALA A 102 14.47 7.69 21.82
N ALA A 103 15.45 7.48 22.68
CA ALA A 103 15.78 8.43 23.75
C ALA A 103 16.63 9.61 23.26
N ASN A 104 17.33 9.47 22.13
CA ASN A 104 18.22 10.47 21.58
C ASN A 104 18.39 10.32 20.05
N ARG A 105 19.03 11.31 19.42
CA ARG A 105 19.25 11.36 17.96
C ARG A 105 20.05 10.16 17.43
N GLU A 106 20.97 9.61 18.21
CA GLU A 106 21.79 8.46 17.80
C GLU A 106 20.92 7.19 17.71
N GLU A 107 20.18 6.89 18.78
CA GLU A 107 19.24 5.77 18.81
C GLU A 107 18.16 5.92 17.74
N PHE A 108 17.64 7.14 17.55
CA PHE A 108 16.68 7.43 16.48
C PHE A 108 17.28 7.13 15.10
N GLY A 109 18.52 7.54 14.83
CA GLY A 109 19.20 7.27 13.56
C GLY A 109 19.38 5.78 13.29
N VAL A 110 19.66 4.98 14.32
CA VAL A 110 19.74 3.52 14.22
C VAL A 110 18.38 2.93 13.84
N VAL A 111 17.31 3.31 14.56
CA VAL A 111 15.95 2.79 14.31
C VAL A 111 15.41 3.25 12.96
N ALA A 112 15.62 4.53 12.59
CA ALA A 112 15.24 5.06 11.29
C ALA A 112 15.94 4.30 10.16
N GLY A 113 17.25 4.08 10.27
CA GLY A 113 18.00 3.31 9.28
C GLY A 113 17.59 1.82 9.20
N GLU A 114 17.09 1.21 10.28
CA GLU A 114 16.44 -0.11 10.22
C GLU A 114 15.14 -0.07 9.43
N LEU A 115 14.30 0.94 9.71
CA LEU A 115 12.99 1.11 9.07
C LEU A 115 13.11 1.43 7.58
N ASP A 116 14.08 2.25 7.18
CA ASP A 116 14.36 2.56 5.77
C ASP A 116 14.72 1.31 4.96
N ARG A 117 15.43 0.35 5.59
CA ARG A 117 15.72 -0.95 4.96
C ARG A 117 14.46 -1.81 4.85
N GLU A 118 13.61 -1.83 5.87
CA GLU A 118 12.33 -2.54 5.81
C GLU A 118 11.39 -1.97 4.75
N GLU A 119 11.39 -0.64 4.60
CA GLU A 119 10.65 0.08 3.58
C GLU A 119 11.17 -0.24 2.17
N ALA A 120 12.49 -0.24 1.96
CA ALA A 120 13.08 -0.63 0.67
C ALA A 120 12.69 -2.07 0.28
N VAL A 121 12.67 -3.00 1.25
CA VAL A 121 12.19 -4.37 1.04
C VAL A 121 10.70 -4.40 0.71
N PHE A 122 9.88 -3.57 1.38
CA PHE A 122 8.46 -3.44 1.12
C PHE A 122 8.19 -2.92 -0.30
N GLN A 123 8.85 -1.83 -0.71
CA GLN A 123 8.75 -1.26 -2.06
C GLN A 123 9.19 -2.26 -3.14
N GLY A 124 10.25 -3.04 -2.89
CA GLY A 124 10.69 -4.10 -3.80
C GLY A 124 9.65 -5.19 -4.00
N ARG A 125 8.98 -5.64 -2.92
CA ARG A 125 7.89 -6.61 -2.99
C ARG A 125 6.65 -6.06 -3.70
N LEU A 126 6.31 -4.80 -3.43
CA LEU A 126 5.21 -4.11 -4.11
C LEU A 126 5.48 -4.03 -5.62
N SER A 127 6.71 -3.67 -6.01
CA SER A 127 7.11 -3.58 -7.41
C SER A 127 7.02 -4.93 -8.14
N GLU A 128 7.42 -6.03 -7.50
CA GLU A 128 7.26 -7.37 -8.09
C GLU A 128 5.79 -7.77 -8.23
N LEU A 129 4.93 -7.42 -7.25
CA LEU A 129 3.48 -7.63 -7.37
C LEU A 129 2.90 -6.83 -8.55
N MET A 130 3.28 -5.56 -8.71
CA MET A 130 2.81 -4.73 -9.82
C MET A 130 3.20 -5.28 -11.19
N ARG A 131 4.33 -5.98 -11.29
CA ARG A 131 4.79 -6.61 -12.54
C ARG A 131 3.92 -7.79 -12.98
N GLN A 132 3.10 -8.35 -12.07
CA GLN A 132 2.27 -9.53 -12.31
C GLN A 132 0.86 -9.19 -12.84
N GLY A 133 0.44 -7.92 -12.82
CA GLY A 133 -0.79 -7.47 -13.47
C GLY A 133 -1.29 -6.09 -13.01
N GLU A 134 -2.08 -5.42 -13.85
CA GLU A 134 -2.67 -4.10 -13.55
C GLU A 134 -3.82 -4.14 -12.52
N GLN A 135 -4.26 -5.32 -12.08
CA GLN A 135 -5.39 -5.49 -11.15
C GLN A 135 -5.08 -5.08 -9.69
N HIS A 136 -3.90 -4.53 -9.42
CA HIS A 136 -3.40 -4.28 -8.05
C HIS A 136 -3.29 -2.79 -7.68
N VAL A 137 -4.00 -1.91 -8.39
CA VAL A 137 -3.95 -0.44 -8.16
C VAL A 137 -4.35 -0.07 -6.73
N GLY A 138 -5.34 -0.76 -6.14
CA GLY A 138 -5.76 -0.55 -4.75
C GLY A 138 -4.66 -0.84 -3.75
N VAL A 139 -3.99 -2.00 -3.89
CA VAL A 139 -2.85 -2.40 -3.06
C VAL A 139 -1.72 -1.38 -3.14
N ARG A 140 -1.41 -0.88 -4.34
CA ARG A 140 -0.38 0.15 -4.54
C ARG A 140 -0.72 1.44 -3.83
N ALA A 141 -1.92 1.97 -4.02
CA ALA A 141 -2.33 3.22 -3.37
C ALA A 141 -2.25 3.14 -1.84
N ARG A 142 -2.64 2.00 -1.25
CA ARG A 142 -2.54 1.77 0.20
C ARG A 142 -1.10 1.62 0.67
N ALA A 143 -0.26 0.94 -0.10
CA ALA A 143 1.16 0.77 0.20
C ALA A 143 1.92 2.11 0.13
N ASP A 144 1.69 2.91 -0.91
CA ASP A 144 2.29 4.23 -1.09
C ASP A 144 1.86 5.19 0.05
N ALA A 145 0.58 5.13 0.46
CA ALA A 145 0.08 5.89 1.61
C ALA A 145 0.74 5.47 2.93
N LEU A 146 0.96 4.17 3.13
CA LEU A 146 1.65 3.66 4.32
C LEU A 146 3.10 4.16 4.39
N ILE A 147 3.82 4.10 3.27
CA ILE A 147 5.20 4.62 3.16
C ILE A 147 5.24 6.10 3.52
N ALA A 148 4.43 6.93 2.85
CA ALA A 148 4.40 8.37 3.10
C ALA A 148 4.07 8.70 4.56
N ASN A 149 3.21 7.91 5.19
CA ASN A 149 2.83 8.12 6.59
C ASN A 149 3.94 7.72 7.58
N VAL A 150 4.74 6.70 7.25
CA VAL A 150 5.94 6.33 8.02
C VAL A 150 7.04 7.39 7.87
N GLU A 151 7.28 7.89 6.67
CA GLU A 151 8.23 9.00 6.43
C GLU A 151 7.80 10.26 7.19
N ALA A 152 6.50 10.59 7.19
CA ALA A 152 5.96 11.71 7.96
C ALA A 152 6.19 11.53 9.48
N LEU A 153 6.08 10.30 9.98
CA LEU A 153 6.36 9.98 11.38
C LEU A 153 7.85 10.19 11.70
N GLN A 154 8.76 9.68 10.87
CA GLN A 154 10.20 9.91 11.02
C GLN A 154 10.52 11.40 11.05
N GLY A 155 9.98 12.19 10.12
CA GLY A 155 10.16 13.64 10.08
C GLY A 155 9.63 14.35 11.33
N SER A 156 8.46 13.92 11.84
CA SER A 156 7.88 14.49 13.05
C SER A 156 8.67 14.15 14.32
N VAL A 157 9.34 13.00 14.38
CA VAL A 157 10.24 12.63 15.49
C VAL A 157 11.56 13.41 15.41
N ALA A 158 12.13 13.52 14.21
CA ALA A 158 13.34 14.32 13.99
C ALA A 158 13.14 15.79 14.40
N GLN A 159 12.01 16.39 13.99
CA GLN A 159 11.63 17.74 14.41
C GLN A 159 11.50 17.85 15.94
N GLY A 160 11.04 16.79 16.62
CA GLY A 160 10.96 16.74 18.08
C GLY A 160 12.32 16.92 18.77
N PHE A 161 13.39 16.33 18.21
CA PHE A 161 14.75 16.54 18.73
C PHE A 161 15.25 17.97 18.50
N ASP A 162 14.95 18.58 17.35
CA ASP A 162 15.31 19.98 17.09
C ASP A 162 14.60 20.94 18.05
N LEU A 163 13.32 20.68 18.36
CA LEU A 163 12.57 21.45 19.36
C LEU A 163 13.14 21.27 20.77
N ALA A 164 13.51 20.04 21.14
CA ALA A 164 14.10 19.74 22.44
C ALA A 164 15.44 20.47 22.66
N ASP A 165 16.28 20.55 21.62
CA ASP A 165 17.55 21.27 21.67
C ASP A 165 17.33 22.78 21.84
N ARG A 166 16.43 23.37 21.05
CA ARG A 166 16.03 24.78 21.21
C ARG A 166 15.43 25.07 22.60
N GLY A 167 14.63 24.14 23.13
CA GLY A 167 14.12 24.23 24.50
C GLY A 167 15.24 24.18 25.55
N ALA A 168 16.29 23.40 25.32
CA ALA A 168 17.47 23.37 26.20
C ALA A 168 18.23 24.70 26.18
N GLU A 169 18.39 25.31 25.00
CA GLU A 169 19.01 26.64 24.84
C GLU A 169 18.22 27.72 25.58
N VAL A 170 16.90 27.77 25.40
CA VAL A 170 16.02 28.73 26.10
C VAL A 170 16.12 28.56 27.62
N ARG A 171 16.15 27.32 28.13
CA ARG A 171 16.33 27.06 29.58
C ARG A 171 17.69 27.51 30.09
N ALA A 172 18.76 27.25 29.34
CA ALA A 172 20.10 27.67 29.72
C ALA A 172 20.20 29.20 29.78
N GLU A 173 19.66 29.88 28.76
CA GLU A 173 19.64 31.34 28.71
C GLU A 173 18.77 31.95 29.80
N LEU A 174 17.61 31.36 30.11
CA LEU A 174 16.74 31.79 31.20
C LEU A 174 17.47 31.75 32.55
N ASN A 175 18.20 30.67 32.84
CA ASN A 175 18.95 30.53 34.09
C ASN A 175 20.05 31.60 34.23
N ASP A 176 20.80 31.83 33.15
CA ASP A 176 21.85 32.85 33.07
C ASP A 176 21.28 34.28 33.19
N LEU A 177 20.14 34.54 32.56
CA LEU A 177 19.42 35.80 32.68
C LEU A 177 18.89 36.04 34.11
N GLN A 178 18.36 35.01 34.76
CA GLN A 178 17.89 35.09 36.14
C GLN A 178 19.04 35.39 37.12
N ALA A 179 20.20 34.75 36.93
CA ALA A 179 21.40 35.03 37.71
C ALA A 179 21.83 36.50 37.55
N ARG A 180 21.95 36.99 36.31
CA ARG A 180 22.28 38.40 36.04
C ARG A 180 21.28 39.38 36.62
N LEU A 181 19.98 39.13 36.48
CA LEU A 181 18.95 39.98 37.07
C LEU A 181 19.10 40.04 38.59
N THR A 182 19.40 38.91 39.23
CA THR A 182 19.63 38.84 40.68
C THR A 182 20.88 39.62 41.08
N ASP A 183 21.99 39.44 40.37
CA ASP A 183 23.26 40.13 40.62
C ASP A 183 23.16 41.65 40.48
N VAL A 184 22.26 42.14 39.62
CA VAL A 184 22.01 43.58 39.47
C VAL A 184 20.97 44.09 40.47
N LEU A 185 19.85 43.38 40.65
CA LEU A 185 18.74 43.85 41.47
C LEU A 185 19.04 43.80 42.97
N VAL A 186 19.69 42.74 43.46
CA VAL A 186 19.92 42.57 44.90
C VAL A 186 20.77 43.71 45.48
N PRO A 187 21.95 44.05 44.92
CA PRO A 187 22.74 45.16 45.44
C PRO A 187 22.01 46.50 45.39
N ILE A 188 21.27 46.79 44.31
CA ILE A 188 20.55 48.07 44.17
C ILE A 188 19.41 48.16 45.20
N ILE A 189 18.69 47.06 45.44
CA ILE A 189 17.64 47.00 46.46
C ILE A 189 18.23 47.17 47.85
N ASP A 190 19.34 46.49 48.15
CA ASP A 190 20.00 46.53 49.44
C ASP A 190 20.61 47.92 49.73
N ASP A 191 21.24 48.55 48.73
CA ASP A 191 21.74 49.93 48.83
C ASP A 191 20.60 50.93 49.07
N GLN A 192 19.48 50.77 48.37
CA GLN A 192 18.31 51.62 48.55
C GLN A 192 17.68 51.43 49.94
N LEU A 193 17.60 50.18 50.41
CA LEU A 193 17.10 49.87 51.75
C LEU A 193 18.05 50.41 52.84
N PHE A 194 19.36 50.24 52.65
CA PHE A 194 20.38 50.77 53.55
C PHE A 194 20.30 52.30 53.62
N TYR A 195 20.16 52.98 52.48
CA TYR A 195 19.95 54.43 52.44
C TYR A 195 18.67 54.85 53.16
N ALA A 196 17.55 54.16 52.90
CA ALA A 196 16.28 54.44 53.54
C ALA A 196 16.35 54.28 55.08
N VAL A 197 17.05 53.25 55.58
CA VAL A 197 17.18 52.92 57.01
C VAL A 197 18.24 53.78 57.71
N THR A 198 19.40 54.00 57.11
CA THR A 198 20.55 54.65 57.76
C THR A 198 20.78 56.10 57.34
N GLY A 199 20.36 56.49 56.14
CA GLY A 199 20.58 57.82 55.56
C GLY A 199 21.96 58.02 54.94
N TYR A 200 22.80 56.98 54.90
CA TYR A 200 24.12 57.01 54.25
C TYR A 200 24.03 56.52 52.81
N ARG A 201 24.53 57.31 51.86
CA ARG A 201 24.85 56.85 50.49
C ARG A 201 26.33 56.51 50.31
N THR A 202 27.18 57.04 51.19
CA THR A 202 28.64 56.87 51.12
C THR A 202 29.18 56.94 52.54
N LEU A 203 30.03 55.98 52.92
CA LEU A 203 30.67 55.98 54.22
C LEU A 203 31.61 57.19 54.33
N GLY A 204 31.47 57.99 55.39
CA GLY A 204 32.25 59.21 55.63
C GLY A 204 31.55 60.52 55.28
N ALA A 205 30.39 60.48 54.60
CA ALA A 205 29.52 61.64 54.45
C ALA A 205 28.52 61.72 55.62
N PRO A 206 28.04 62.92 56.02
CA PRO A 206 27.00 63.03 57.05
C PRO A 206 25.71 62.35 56.58
N ALA A 207 25.06 61.61 57.49
CA ALA A 207 23.77 60.97 57.21
C ALA A 207 22.71 62.02 56.86
N ARG A 208 21.86 61.70 55.87
CA ARG A 208 20.70 62.55 55.55
C ARG A 208 19.67 62.51 56.71
N PRO A 209 19.09 63.65 57.09
CA PRO A 209 18.01 63.72 58.08
C PRO A 209 16.85 62.81 57.71
N ARG A 210 16.10 62.34 58.71
CA ARG A 210 15.00 61.38 58.50
C ARG A 210 13.92 61.94 57.57
N GLU A 211 13.63 63.22 57.68
CA GLU A 211 12.63 63.96 56.91
C GLU A 211 12.98 64.02 55.41
N ALA A 212 14.27 63.98 55.08
CA ALA A 212 14.75 64.04 53.70
C ALA A 212 14.81 62.66 53.01
N ARG A 213 14.67 61.56 53.76
CA ARG A 213 14.79 60.18 53.27
C ARG A 213 13.55 59.32 53.49
N PHE A 214 12.67 59.72 54.40
CA PHE A 214 11.31 59.18 54.54
C PHE A 214 10.31 59.99 53.70
N VAL A 215 10.66 60.21 52.44
CA VAL A 215 9.75 60.79 51.44
C VAL A 215 9.17 59.69 50.57
N GLU A 216 7.93 59.90 50.11
CA GLU A 216 7.17 58.93 49.30
C GLU A 216 7.96 58.44 48.07
N GLU A 217 8.83 59.27 47.54
CA GLU A 217 9.68 58.98 46.38
C GLU A 217 10.72 57.88 46.66
N GLU A 218 11.44 57.94 47.79
CA GLU A 218 12.51 56.99 48.14
C GLU A 218 11.94 55.60 48.51
N PHE A 219 10.81 55.58 49.23
CA PHE A 219 10.05 54.34 49.47
C PHE A 219 9.36 53.83 48.20
N GLY A 220 8.96 54.73 47.30
CA GLY A 220 8.46 54.41 45.97
C GLY A 220 9.50 53.66 45.14
N LEU A 221 10.75 54.13 45.15
CA LEU A 221 11.87 53.49 44.43
C LEU A 221 12.14 52.08 44.95
N TYR A 222 12.25 51.89 46.28
CA TYR A 222 12.41 50.56 46.89
C TYR A 222 11.29 49.60 46.46
N ARG A 223 10.02 50.03 46.56
CA ARG A 223 8.86 49.20 46.18
C ARG A 223 8.88 48.84 44.69
N ARG A 224 9.31 49.75 43.81
CA ARG A 224 9.43 49.47 42.36
C ARG A 224 10.52 48.44 42.07
N LEU A 225 11.69 48.55 42.71
CA LEU A 225 12.78 47.59 42.54
C LEU A 225 12.43 46.21 43.11
N ALA A 226 11.84 46.16 44.32
CA ALA A 226 11.36 44.92 44.92
C ALA A 226 10.22 44.28 44.11
N GLY A 227 9.30 45.09 43.58
CA GLY A 227 8.24 44.65 42.66
C GLY A 227 8.82 44.06 41.38
N LEU A 228 9.79 44.74 40.77
CA LEU A 228 10.50 44.24 39.58
C LEU A 228 11.17 42.89 39.85
N ARG A 229 11.91 42.74 40.95
CA ARG A 229 12.53 41.46 41.35
C ARG A 229 11.49 40.35 41.51
N THR A 230 10.38 40.66 42.16
CA THR A 230 9.30 39.69 42.39
C THR A 230 8.69 39.23 41.08
N GLU A 231 8.33 40.16 40.20
CA GLU A 231 7.72 39.86 38.90
C GLU A 231 8.70 39.14 37.98
N SER A 232 9.99 39.51 37.95
CA SER A 232 11.01 38.77 37.19
C SER A 232 11.14 37.32 37.66
N ASN A 233 11.10 37.07 38.97
CA ASN A 233 11.11 35.71 39.51
C ASN A 233 9.84 34.94 39.14
N VAL A 234 8.66 35.57 39.19
CA VAL A 234 7.40 34.95 38.77
C VAL A 234 7.46 34.59 37.28
N ALA A 235 7.86 35.52 36.42
CA ALA A 235 8.00 35.27 34.98
C ALA A 235 8.99 34.14 34.70
N ALA A 236 10.16 34.13 35.34
CA ALA A 236 11.14 33.07 35.18
C ALA A 236 10.60 31.70 35.63
N GLN A 237 9.96 31.63 36.80
CA GLN A 237 9.34 30.39 37.29
C GLN A 237 8.26 29.85 36.36
N LEU A 238 7.43 30.73 35.79
CA LEU A 238 6.43 30.34 34.79
C LEU A 238 7.12 29.70 33.58
N LEU A 239 8.16 30.32 33.03
CA LEU A 239 8.92 29.78 31.89
C LEU A 239 9.67 28.49 32.21
N THR A 240 10.19 28.31 33.41
CA THR A 240 10.79 27.03 33.81
C THR A 240 9.74 25.92 33.83
N ASN A 241 8.52 26.24 34.27
CA ASN A 241 7.46 25.25 34.46
C ASN A 241 6.78 24.83 33.14
N ILE A 242 6.74 25.68 32.11
CA ILE A 242 6.02 25.34 30.86
C ILE A 242 6.56 24.08 30.17
N PHE A 243 7.88 23.84 30.25
CA PHE A 243 8.51 22.69 29.59
C PHE A 243 8.08 21.33 30.17
N ASN A 244 7.42 21.33 31.33
CA ASN A 244 6.91 20.12 31.98
C ASN A 244 5.38 19.97 31.87
N LEU A 245 4.68 20.93 31.24
CA LEU A 245 3.21 20.89 31.14
C LEU A 245 2.76 19.91 30.05
N PRO A 246 1.88 18.94 30.35
CA PRO A 246 1.40 18.00 29.35
C PRO A 246 0.26 18.55 28.48
N ASP A 247 -0.33 19.70 28.82
CA ASP A 247 -1.62 20.14 28.29
C ASP A 247 -1.58 21.57 27.72
N ARG A 248 -2.19 21.76 26.54
CA ARG A 248 -2.28 23.03 25.81
C ARG A 248 -3.16 24.07 26.51
N ALA A 249 -4.28 23.67 27.10
CA ALA A 249 -5.17 24.58 27.83
C ALA A 249 -4.46 25.16 29.07
N LEU A 250 -3.63 24.36 29.75
CA LEU A 250 -2.79 24.85 30.85
C LEU A 250 -1.70 25.81 30.34
N LEU A 251 -1.16 25.57 29.15
CA LEU A 251 -0.15 26.43 28.53
C LEU A 251 -0.70 27.83 28.22
N GLU A 252 -1.94 27.94 27.75
CA GLU A 252 -2.61 29.23 27.51
C GLU A 252 -2.78 30.03 28.80
N ALA A 253 -3.30 29.40 29.86
CA ALA A 253 -3.43 30.07 31.17
C ALA A 253 -2.08 30.55 31.74
N MET A 254 -1.00 29.79 31.52
CA MET A 254 0.35 30.19 31.92
C MET A 254 0.90 31.32 31.04
N ARG A 255 0.54 31.37 29.76
CA ARG A 255 0.91 32.46 28.84
C ARG A 255 0.28 33.77 29.30
N ASP A 256 -1.01 33.78 29.62
CA ASP A 256 -1.70 34.97 30.10
C ASP A 256 -1.10 35.49 31.41
N ARG A 257 -0.78 34.58 32.33
CA ARG A 257 -0.12 34.93 33.60
C ARG A 257 1.30 35.48 33.37
N PHE A 258 2.05 34.92 32.43
CA PHE A 258 3.36 35.41 32.08
C PHE A 258 3.27 36.81 31.45
N GLN A 259 2.33 37.04 30.54
CA GLN A 259 2.10 38.36 29.93
C GLN A 259 1.72 39.41 30.97
N ALA A 260 0.88 39.07 31.94
CA ALA A 260 0.55 39.96 33.05
C ALA A 260 1.78 40.34 33.88
N SER A 261 2.64 39.36 34.19
CA SER A 261 3.90 39.57 34.92
C SER A 261 4.89 40.41 34.10
N ALA A 262 5.03 40.14 32.80
CA ALA A 262 5.85 40.94 31.89
C ALA A 262 5.38 42.41 31.83
N GLY A 263 4.06 42.63 31.73
CA GLY A 263 3.49 43.98 31.80
C GLY A 263 3.73 44.66 33.16
N SER A 264 3.70 43.92 34.27
CA SER A 264 4.09 44.46 35.58
C SER A 264 5.57 44.84 35.65
N MET A 265 6.47 43.99 35.14
CA MET A 265 7.91 44.30 35.06
C MET A 265 8.14 45.59 34.27
N GLU A 266 7.50 45.74 33.12
CA GLU A 266 7.62 46.93 32.27
C GLU A 266 7.11 48.20 32.96
N ARG A 267 5.99 48.11 33.71
CA ARG A 267 5.50 49.23 34.53
C ARG A 267 6.48 49.61 35.64
N HIS A 268 7.02 48.63 36.37
CA HIS A 268 8.00 48.88 37.43
C HIS A 268 9.27 49.52 36.87
N LEU A 269 9.79 48.99 35.77
CA LEU A 269 10.96 49.50 35.06
C LEU A 269 10.72 50.92 34.53
N SER A 270 9.55 51.19 33.95
CA SER A 270 9.19 52.51 33.43
C SER A 270 9.14 53.57 34.53
N ALA A 271 8.65 53.18 35.71
CA ALA A 271 8.56 54.05 36.88
C ALA A 271 9.93 54.33 37.55
N LEU A 272 11.02 53.70 37.11
CA LEU A 272 12.38 54.06 37.55
C LEU A 272 12.90 55.35 36.90
N GLY A 273 12.25 55.88 35.86
CA GLY A 273 12.70 57.11 35.20
C GLY A 273 14.08 56.96 34.54
N ASN A 274 14.93 57.99 34.64
CA ASN A 274 16.27 58.04 34.02
C ASN A 274 17.39 57.58 34.97
N LEU A 275 17.09 56.65 35.88
CA LEU A 275 18.12 56.09 36.76
C LEU A 275 19.01 55.11 35.98
N ASP A 276 20.32 55.10 36.26
CA ASP A 276 21.29 54.13 35.71
C ASP A 276 20.83 52.68 35.87
N ALA A 277 20.09 52.39 36.96
CA ALA A 277 19.48 51.09 37.20
C ALA A 277 18.56 50.65 36.06
N ARG A 278 17.77 51.57 35.48
CA ARG A 278 16.89 51.27 34.34
C ARG A 278 17.70 50.87 33.12
N GLU A 279 18.77 51.59 32.79
CA GLU A 279 19.61 51.29 31.62
C GLU A 279 20.20 49.88 31.69
N ARG A 280 20.55 49.43 32.90
CA ARG A 280 21.08 48.07 33.14
C ARG A 280 19.99 46.99 33.11
N LEU A 281 18.80 47.28 33.65
CA LEU A 281 17.72 46.30 33.83
C LEU A 281 16.82 46.17 32.60
N ALA A 282 16.61 47.24 31.84
CA ALA A 282 15.74 47.25 30.67
C ALA A 282 16.07 46.16 29.63
N PRO A 283 17.33 45.98 29.18
CA PRO A 283 17.66 44.92 28.22
C PRO A 283 17.40 43.53 28.80
N MET A 284 17.60 43.33 30.11
CA MET A 284 17.36 42.04 30.77
C MET A 284 15.87 41.70 30.84
N VAL A 285 15.02 42.67 31.19
CA VAL A 285 13.56 42.51 31.22
C VAL A 285 13.00 42.28 29.82
N ALA A 286 13.50 43.02 28.83
CA ALA A 286 13.13 42.82 27.42
C ALA A 286 13.49 41.41 26.96
N ARG A 287 14.70 40.94 27.28
CA ARG A 287 15.14 39.59 26.91
C ARG A 287 14.33 38.50 27.61
N LEU A 288 13.98 38.67 28.89
CA LEU A 288 13.13 37.71 29.62
C LEU A 288 11.75 37.61 28.96
N THR A 289 11.20 38.74 28.55
CA THR A 289 9.91 38.81 27.84
C THR A 289 10.00 38.11 26.48
N GLU A 290 11.08 38.34 25.73
CA GLU A 290 11.34 37.71 24.45
C GLU A 290 11.51 36.18 24.56
N LEU A 291 12.24 35.70 25.58
CA LEU A 291 12.37 34.26 25.85
C LEU A 291 11.02 33.58 26.14
N GLY A 292 10.03 34.32 26.61
CA GLY A 292 8.68 33.80 26.79
C GLY A 292 7.82 33.88 25.54
N ILE A 293 7.52 35.12 25.13
CA ILE A 293 6.48 35.44 24.12
C ILE A 293 7.04 36.02 22.82
N GLY A 294 8.36 36.10 22.67
CA GLY A 294 9.00 36.44 21.40
C GLY A 294 8.88 35.31 20.37
N GLY A 295 9.25 35.61 19.13
CA GLY A 295 9.26 34.61 18.06
C GLY A 295 10.22 33.47 18.40
N GLY A 296 9.72 32.24 18.43
CA GLY A 296 10.49 31.08 18.86
C GLY A 296 10.79 31.02 20.36
N GLY A 297 10.06 31.80 21.18
CA GLY A 297 10.13 31.75 22.64
C GLY A 297 9.55 30.46 23.23
N GLY A 298 9.73 30.27 24.53
CA GLY A 298 9.40 29.03 25.24
C GLY A 298 7.93 28.61 25.09
N PHE A 299 6.98 29.55 25.05
CA PHE A 299 5.56 29.21 24.87
C PHE A 299 5.25 28.70 23.46
N GLU A 300 5.89 29.25 22.43
CA GLU A 300 5.73 28.79 21.05
C GLU A 300 6.40 27.43 20.85
N LEU A 301 7.62 27.26 21.39
CA LEU A 301 8.34 25.98 21.39
C LEU A 301 7.51 24.88 22.05
N ARG A 302 6.97 25.13 23.26
CA ARG A 302 6.17 24.12 23.95
C ARG A 302 4.88 23.79 23.20
N THR A 303 4.28 24.77 22.52
CA THR A 303 3.11 24.53 21.66
C THR A 303 3.47 23.59 20.51
N ALA A 304 4.58 23.87 19.82
CA ALA A 304 5.05 23.04 18.72
C ALA A 304 5.42 21.62 19.16
N GLU A 305 6.00 21.46 20.36
CA GLU A 305 6.30 20.14 20.95
C GLU A 305 5.01 19.33 21.17
N LEU A 306 3.99 19.92 21.80
CA LEU A 306 2.71 19.24 22.05
C LEU A 306 2.00 18.87 20.73
N GLU A 307 1.98 19.78 19.75
CA GLU A 307 1.42 19.51 18.42
C GLU A 307 2.19 18.40 17.68
N GLY A 308 3.51 18.33 17.87
CA GLY A 308 4.35 17.26 17.36
C GLY A 308 4.01 15.91 17.97
N LEU A 309 3.81 15.85 19.30
CA LEU A 309 3.41 14.62 20.00
C LEU A 309 2.03 14.13 19.54
N GLU A 310 1.03 15.02 19.49
CA GLU A 310 -0.31 14.68 18.98
C GLU A 310 -0.26 14.19 17.52
N ARG A 311 0.58 14.81 16.70
CA ARG A 311 0.79 14.39 15.31
C ARG A 311 1.40 12.98 15.25
N GLN A 312 2.42 12.69 16.06
CA GLN A 312 3.04 11.36 16.11
C GLN A 312 2.03 10.28 16.53
N GLU A 313 1.17 10.56 17.51
CA GLU A 313 0.10 9.63 17.92
C GLU A 313 -0.90 9.36 16.80
N ARG A 314 -1.36 10.41 16.08
CA ARG A 314 -2.22 10.23 14.91
C ARG A 314 -1.55 9.42 13.81
N LEU A 315 -0.30 9.74 13.46
CA LEU A 315 0.45 9.03 12.42
C LEU A 315 0.60 7.54 12.77
N LEU A 316 0.86 7.21 14.04
CA LEU A 316 0.89 5.81 14.50
C LEU A 316 -0.47 5.11 14.38
N ALA A 317 -1.57 5.80 14.67
CA ALA A 317 -2.91 5.25 14.49
C ALA A 317 -3.26 5.05 13.00
N GLU A 318 -2.91 6.02 12.16
CA GLU A 318 -3.07 5.97 10.70
C GLU A 318 -2.25 4.84 10.07
N ASN A 319 -1.01 4.62 10.53
CA ASN A 319 -0.19 3.47 10.13
C ASN A 319 -0.92 2.14 10.35
N ARG A 320 -1.51 1.95 11.53
CA ARG A 320 -2.27 0.72 11.86
C ARG A 320 -3.51 0.58 10.97
N ALA A 321 -4.24 1.67 10.72
CA ALA A 321 -5.40 1.66 9.83
C ALA A 321 -5.00 1.33 8.39
N LEU A 322 -3.94 1.94 7.86
CA LEU A 322 -3.42 1.70 6.51
C LEU A 322 -2.94 0.26 6.33
N ALA A 323 -2.26 -0.33 7.31
CA ALA A 323 -1.86 -1.73 7.25
C ALA A 323 -3.05 -2.70 7.29
N ASN A 324 -4.09 -2.39 8.08
CA ASN A 324 -5.32 -3.19 8.09
C ASN A 324 -6.05 -3.09 6.74
N ASP A 325 -6.17 -1.89 6.19
CA ASP A 325 -6.80 -1.67 4.88
C ASP A 325 -6.01 -2.38 3.76
N LEU A 326 -4.68 -2.34 3.82
CA LEU A 326 -3.81 -3.08 2.91
C LEU A 326 -4.02 -4.60 3.03
N ALA A 327 -4.16 -5.12 4.25
CA ALA A 327 -4.42 -6.53 4.49
C ALA A 327 -5.79 -6.97 3.94
N LEU A 328 -6.84 -6.16 4.12
CA LEU A 328 -8.17 -6.41 3.58
C LEU A 328 -8.18 -6.40 2.05
N GLU A 329 -7.46 -5.45 1.43
CA GLU A 329 -7.33 -5.36 -0.03
C GLU A 329 -6.64 -6.62 -0.59
N VAL A 330 -5.57 -7.07 0.07
CA VAL A 330 -4.86 -8.31 -0.30
C VAL A 330 -5.74 -9.54 -0.09
N GLU A 331 -6.54 -9.60 0.97
CA GLU A 331 -7.47 -10.70 1.22
C GLU A 331 -8.58 -10.77 0.14
N GLY A 332 -9.12 -9.62 -0.27
CA GLY A 332 -10.06 -9.52 -1.38
C GLY A 332 -9.47 -10.06 -2.69
N LEU A 333 -8.26 -9.63 -3.02
CA LEU A 333 -7.53 -10.10 -4.21
C LEU A 333 -7.27 -11.62 -4.17
N VAL A 334 -6.88 -12.15 -3.01
CA VAL A 334 -6.68 -13.59 -2.82
C VAL A 334 -7.99 -14.36 -2.96
N SER A 335 -9.10 -13.81 -2.46
CA SER A 335 -10.42 -14.42 -2.61
C SER A 335 -10.83 -14.50 -4.07
N GLU A 336 -10.69 -13.40 -4.82
CA GLU A 336 -11.00 -13.36 -6.26
C GLU A 336 -10.11 -14.33 -7.06
N ALA A 337 -8.81 -14.38 -6.75
CA ALA A 337 -7.88 -15.32 -7.38
C ALA A 337 -8.26 -16.79 -7.09
N ARG A 338 -8.70 -17.10 -5.87
CA ARG A 338 -9.18 -18.45 -5.50
C ARG A 338 -10.46 -18.82 -6.24
N GLU A 339 -11.41 -17.89 -6.37
CA GLU A 339 -12.65 -18.12 -7.11
C GLU A 339 -12.38 -18.37 -8.60
N SER A 340 -11.52 -17.55 -9.21
CA SER A 340 -11.07 -17.73 -10.60
C SER A 340 -10.35 -19.07 -10.82
N ALA A 341 -9.46 -19.46 -9.91
CA ALA A 341 -8.80 -20.76 -9.95
C ALA A 341 -9.78 -21.93 -9.78
N GLY A 342 -10.79 -21.78 -8.91
CA GLY A 342 -11.88 -22.74 -8.74
C GLY A 342 -12.71 -22.91 -10.00
N ALA A 343 -13.13 -21.80 -10.63
CA ALA A 343 -13.87 -21.81 -11.89
C ALA A 343 -13.06 -22.44 -13.04
N ALA A 344 -11.77 -22.14 -13.13
CA ALA A 344 -10.87 -22.76 -14.12
C ALA A 344 -10.71 -24.28 -13.89
N THR A 345 -10.64 -24.71 -12.63
CA THR A 345 -10.57 -26.13 -12.26
C THR A 345 -11.86 -26.86 -12.62
N GLN A 346 -13.03 -26.27 -12.33
CA GLN A 346 -14.33 -26.84 -12.70
C GLN A 346 -14.49 -26.93 -14.23
N ALA A 347 -14.16 -25.87 -14.96
CA ALA A 347 -14.19 -25.88 -16.42
C ALA A 347 -13.26 -26.95 -17.03
N SER A 348 -12.13 -27.23 -16.37
CA SER A 348 -11.23 -28.33 -16.75
C SER A 348 -11.86 -29.70 -16.52
N ALA A 349 -12.48 -29.89 -15.34
CA ALA A 349 -13.14 -31.15 -15.00
C ALA A 349 -14.27 -31.46 -15.99
N ASP A 350 -15.11 -30.46 -16.31
CA ASP A 350 -16.18 -30.59 -17.30
C ASP A 350 -15.64 -30.90 -18.71
N ALA A 351 -14.53 -30.27 -19.10
CA ALA A 351 -13.87 -30.54 -20.37
C ALA A 351 -13.29 -31.96 -20.43
N ILE A 352 -12.67 -32.45 -19.34
CA ILE A 352 -12.15 -33.83 -19.24
C ILE A 352 -13.30 -34.83 -19.36
N LEU A 353 -14.40 -34.63 -18.63
CA LEU A 353 -15.55 -35.53 -18.67
C LEU A 353 -16.20 -35.57 -20.06
N THR A 354 -16.33 -34.40 -20.70
CA THR A 354 -16.85 -34.30 -22.08
C THR A 354 -15.91 -35.00 -23.07
N GLY A 355 -14.60 -34.81 -22.94
CA GLY A 355 -13.58 -35.48 -23.76
C GLY A 355 -13.59 -36.99 -23.58
N GLN A 356 -13.70 -37.48 -22.34
CA GLN A 356 -13.84 -38.91 -22.04
C GLN A 356 -15.10 -39.50 -22.68
N ASN A 357 -16.25 -38.83 -22.56
CA ASN A 357 -17.50 -39.30 -23.16
C ASN A 357 -17.42 -39.35 -24.69
N LEU A 358 -16.79 -38.36 -25.32
CA LEU A 358 -16.56 -38.36 -26.77
C LEU A 358 -15.64 -39.50 -27.21
N LEU A 359 -14.55 -39.76 -26.47
CA LEU A 359 -13.64 -40.88 -26.75
C LEU A 359 -14.32 -42.25 -26.54
N LEU A 360 -15.13 -42.39 -25.49
CA LEU A 360 -15.94 -43.60 -25.24
C LEU A 360 -16.96 -43.83 -26.36
N ALA A 361 -17.67 -42.79 -26.78
CA ALA A 361 -18.61 -42.86 -27.90
C ALA A 361 -17.90 -43.24 -29.20
N LEU A 362 -16.74 -42.63 -29.49
CA LEU A 362 -15.93 -42.93 -30.66
C LEU A 362 -15.43 -44.39 -30.66
N ASN A 363 -14.97 -44.87 -29.51
CA ASN A 363 -14.51 -46.26 -29.35
C ASN A 363 -15.69 -47.24 -29.53
N GLY A 364 -16.85 -46.93 -28.94
CA GLY A 364 -18.08 -47.69 -29.14
C GLY A 364 -18.49 -47.78 -30.61
N ILE A 365 -18.50 -46.66 -31.34
CA ILE A 365 -18.81 -46.64 -32.78
C ILE A 365 -17.76 -47.45 -33.58
N SER A 366 -16.47 -47.37 -33.21
CA SER A 366 -15.40 -48.14 -33.84
C SER A 366 -15.62 -49.65 -33.71
N ILE A 367 -15.97 -50.11 -32.50
CA ILE A 367 -16.24 -51.53 -32.22
C ILE A 367 -17.46 -52.00 -33.02
N VAL A 368 -18.55 -51.24 -32.99
CA VAL A 368 -19.77 -51.55 -33.75
C VAL A 368 -19.48 -51.59 -35.25
N GLY A 369 -18.71 -50.62 -35.76
CA GLY A 369 -18.27 -50.58 -37.15
C GLY A 369 -17.42 -51.80 -37.54
N ALA A 370 -16.46 -52.20 -36.69
CA ALA A 370 -15.63 -53.38 -36.92
C ALA A 370 -16.46 -54.67 -36.95
N ILE A 371 -17.42 -54.83 -36.03
CA ILE A 371 -18.34 -55.98 -36.01
C ILE A 371 -19.20 -56.01 -37.27
N LEU A 372 -19.78 -54.87 -37.67
CA LEU A 372 -20.59 -54.75 -38.88
C LEU A 372 -19.80 -55.11 -40.13
N ILE A 373 -18.56 -54.61 -40.25
CA ILE A 373 -17.68 -54.94 -41.36
C ILE A 373 -17.35 -56.43 -41.34
N ALA A 374 -16.93 -57.00 -40.21
CA ALA A 374 -16.63 -58.43 -40.12
C ALA A 374 -17.85 -59.30 -40.52
N TRP A 375 -19.03 -58.97 -40.01
CA TRP A 375 -20.27 -59.72 -40.29
C TRP A 375 -20.72 -59.60 -41.75
N LEU A 376 -20.80 -58.37 -42.27
CA LEU A 376 -21.37 -58.11 -43.58
C LEU A 376 -20.37 -58.41 -44.71
N PHE A 377 -19.07 -58.18 -44.47
CA PHE A 377 -18.01 -58.37 -45.45
C PHE A 377 -17.46 -59.80 -45.45
N VAL A 378 -16.95 -60.27 -44.31
CA VAL A 378 -16.31 -61.60 -44.23
C VAL A 378 -17.38 -62.69 -44.32
N GLY A 379 -18.43 -62.55 -43.50
CA GLY A 379 -19.52 -63.51 -43.42
C GLY A 379 -20.32 -63.66 -44.73
N ARG A 380 -20.75 -62.53 -45.31
CA ARG A 380 -21.67 -62.54 -46.45
C ARG A 380 -21.01 -62.53 -47.82
N VAL A 381 -19.82 -61.96 -47.97
CA VAL A 381 -19.21 -61.72 -49.29
C VAL A 381 -17.99 -62.60 -49.54
N LEU A 382 -17.03 -62.66 -48.61
CA LEU A 382 -15.83 -63.47 -48.78
C LEU A 382 -16.10 -64.97 -48.67
N LEU A 383 -16.77 -65.43 -47.60
CA LEU A 383 -17.02 -66.85 -47.38
C LEU A 383 -17.86 -67.47 -48.50
N ARG A 384 -18.94 -66.81 -48.94
CA ARG A 384 -19.75 -67.28 -50.09
C ARG A 384 -18.98 -67.39 -51.39
N ARG A 385 -17.92 -66.60 -51.59
CA ARG A 385 -17.07 -66.67 -52.79
C ARG A 385 -16.02 -67.76 -52.69
N LEU A 386 -15.43 -67.94 -51.51
CA LEU A 386 -14.50 -69.04 -51.26
C LEU A 386 -15.23 -70.40 -51.31
N ASP A 387 -16.48 -70.47 -50.83
CA ASP A 387 -17.33 -71.67 -50.98
C ASP A 387 -17.58 -72.01 -52.45
N ARG A 388 -17.95 -71.02 -53.27
CA ARG A 388 -18.15 -71.23 -54.72
C ARG A 388 -16.87 -71.60 -55.46
N LEU A 389 -15.70 -71.16 -54.99
CA LEU A 389 -14.41 -71.55 -55.56
C LEU A 389 -13.99 -72.95 -55.08
N SER A 390 -14.27 -73.29 -53.82
CA SER A 390 -14.05 -74.62 -53.24
C SER A 390 -14.95 -75.68 -53.88
N GLU A 391 -16.22 -75.34 -54.12
CA GLU A 391 -17.16 -76.18 -54.89
C GLU A 391 -16.65 -76.42 -56.32
N ARG A 392 -16.12 -75.39 -56.99
CA ARG A 392 -15.56 -75.53 -58.34
C ARG A 392 -14.26 -76.32 -58.38
N MET A 393 -13.40 -76.21 -57.36
CA MET A 393 -12.21 -77.05 -57.25
C MET A 393 -12.56 -78.51 -56.92
N ARG A 394 -13.55 -78.76 -56.04
CA ARG A 394 -14.06 -80.11 -55.77
C ARG A 394 -14.74 -80.72 -57.00
N ALA A 395 -15.46 -79.92 -57.78
CA ALA A 395 -16.05 -80.36 -59.04
C ALA A 395 -15.01 -80.68 -60.12
N MET A 396 -13.82 -80.07 -60.10
CA MET A 396 -12.71 -80.41 -61.00
C MET A 396 -11.81 -81.55 -60.48
N ALA A 397 -11.90 -81.93 -59.20
CA ALA A 397 -11.15 -83.06 -58.64
C ALA A 397 -11.98 -84.35 -58.57
N GLY A 398 -13.30 -84.26 -58.72
CA GLY A 398 -14.24 -85.39 -58.82
C GLY A 398 -14.59 -85.81 -60.24
N GLY A 399 -13.92 -85.23 -61.25
CA GLY A 399 -14.02 -85.58 -62.67
C GLY A 399 -12.65 -85.74 -63.26
#